data_AF-A0A7W0LCT9-F1
#
_entry.id   AF-A0A7W0LCT9-F1
#
_cell.length_a   1.000
_cell.length_b   1.000
_cell.length_c   1.000
_cell.angle_alpha   90.00
_cell.angle_beta   90.00
_cell.angle_gamma   90.00
#
_symmetry.space_group_name_H-M   'P 1'
#
loop_
_entity.id
_entity.type
_entity.pdbx_description
1 polymer ?
#
loop_
_entity_poly.entity_id
_entity_poly.type
_entity_poly.pdbx_seq_one_letter_code
_entity_poly.pdbx_strand_id
1 'polypeptide(L)'
;METPNAQKPIPSAKRPTSNSTAEVIERLTRIGVIPVVRAASAEQALSAVAAIEAGGLPVLEITMTVPGALGVIEAVTKRYGDTVLVGAGTVLDPETARDCVAAGARFIVSPALNVRTIEWCRGADVPVMPGALTPTEVLTA
;
A
#
# COMPACT_ATOMS: atom_id res chain seq x y z
N MET A 1 -0.34 -56.61 14.82
CA MET A 1 -1.15 -55.47 15.28
C MET A 1 -0.81 -54.31 14.36
N GLU A 2 -1.63 -54.12 13.33
CA GLU A 2 -1.51 -52.98 12.40
C GLU A 2 -2.09 -51.74 13.10
N THR A 3 -1.31 -50.67 13.19
CA THR A 3 -1.79 -49.36 13.66
C THR A 3 -2.49 -48.63 12.51
N PRO A 4 -3.69 -48.05 12.71
CA PRO A 4 -4.45 -47.40 11.65
C PRO A 4 -3.82 -46.10 11.16
N ASN A 5 -3.63 -46.03 9.84
CA ASN A 5 -3.73 -44.88 8.93
C ASN A 5 -3.70 -43.48 9.57
N ALA A 6 -2.54 -42.83 9.55
CA ALA A 6 -2.43 -41.40 9.76
C ALA A 6 -3.01 -40.66 8.54
N GLN A 7 -4.20 -40.07 8.71
CA GLN A 7 -4.84 -39.21 7.73
C GLN A 7 -3.87 -38.12 7.26
N LYS A 8 -3.49 -38.16 5.97
CA LYS A 8 -2.65 -37.13 5.35
C LYS A 8 -3.39 -35.78 5.43
N PRO A 9 -2.74 -34.67 5.84
CA PRO A 9 -3.41 -33.39 5.95
C PRO A 9 -3.98 -32.98 4.59
N ILE A 10 -5.25 -32.58 4.60
CA ILE A 10 -5.94 -32.04 3.44
C ILE A 10 -5.18 -30.76 3.04
N PRO A 11 -4.72 -30.62 1.78
CA PRO A 11 -4.02 -29.42 1.36
C PRO A 11 -4.95 -28.22 1.52
N SER A 12 -4.56 -27.27 2.37
CA SER A 12 -5.26 -26.01 2.57
C SER A 12 -5.41 -25.32 1.21
N ALA A 13 -6.65 -25.02 0.83
CA ALA A 13 -6.94 -24.18 -0.33
C ALA A 13 -6.15 -22.86 -0.21
N LYS A 14 -5.42 -22.47 -1.27
CA LYS A 14 -4.70 -21.20 -1.33
C LYS A 14 -5.70 -20.05 -1.18
N ARG A 15 -5.60 -19.28 -0.09
CA ARG A 15 -6.24 -17.96 0.02
C ARG A 15 -5.62 -17.00 -1.00
N PRO A 16 -6.39 -16.08 -1.60
CA PRO A 16 -5.84 -15.05 -2.47
C PRO A 16 -5.00 -14.06 -1.65
N THR A 17 -3.73 -13.88 -2.04
CA THR A 17 -2.84 -12.69 -1.91
C THR A 17 -3.10 -11.64 -0.81
N SER A 18 -3.36 -12.04 0.42
CA SER A 18 -3.43 -11.11 1.56
C SER A 18 -2.03 -10.86 2.12
N ASN A 19 -1.28 -9.90 1.56
CA ASN A 19 -0.06 -9.47 2.28
C ASN A 19 -0.48 -8.63 3.48
N SER A 20 -0.26 -9.17 4.67
CA SER A 20 -0.57 -8.54 5.95
C SER A 20 0.17 -7.22 6.14
N THR A 21 -0.28 -6.38 7.08
CA THR A 21 0.44 -5.14 7.46
C THR A 21 1.94 -5.40 7.69
N ALA A 22 2.27 -6.50 8.39
CA ALA A 22 3.65 -6.84 8.71
C ALA A 22 4.51 -7.10 7.47
N GLU A 23 3.99 -7.82 6.47
CA GLU A 23 4.73 -8.12 5.24
C GLU A 23 4.99 -6.88 4.39
N VAL A 24 4.01 -5.98 4.33
CA VAL A 24 4.18 -4.70 3.62
C VAL A 24 5.27 -3.87 4.30
N ILE A 25 5.19 -3.70 5.63
CA ILE A 25 6.20 -2.98 6.39
C ILE A 25 7.60 -3.59 6.22
N GLU A 26 7.73 -4.93 6.31
CA GLU A 26 9.01 -5.62 6.11
C GLU A 26 9.60 -5.33 4.73
N ARG A 27 8.75 -5.37 3.68
CA ARG A 27 9.17 -5.04 2.32
C ARG A 27 9.61 -3.59 2.19
N LEU A 28 8.87 -2.64 2.77
CA LEU A 28 9.25 -1.22 2.78
C LEU A 28 10.59 -1.00 3.49
N THR A 29 10.78 -1.60 4.68
CA THR A 29 12.03 -1.48 5.45
C THR A 29 13.22 -2.09 4.71
N ARG A 30 13.04 -3.23 4.04
CA ARG A 30 14.10 -3.86 3.22
C ARG A 30 14.51 -3.01 2.02
N ILE A 31 13.57 -2.31 1.38
CA ILE A 31 13.87 -1.43 0.24
C ILE A 31 14.53 -0.13 0.71
N GLY A 32 14.07 0.44 1.82
CA GLY A 32 14.67 1.62 2.46
C GLY A 32 14.37 2.96 1.79
N VAL A 33 13.75 2.98 0.61
CA VAL A 33 13.34 4.20 -0.10
C VAL A 33 11.97 4.03 -0.74
N ILE A 34 11.13 5.07 -0.67
CA ILE A 34 9.81 5.12 -1.31
C ILE A 34 9.75 6.38 -2.20
N PRO A 35 9.76 6.23 -3.53
CA PRO A 35 9.52 7.34 -4.46
C PRO A 35 8.10 7.90 -4.30
N VAL A 36 8.02 9.23 -4.20
CA VAL A 36 6.75 9.96 -4.13
C VAL A 36 6.40 10.51 -5.51
N VAL A 37 5.37 9.97 -6.15
CA VAL A 37 4.95 10.41 -7.48
C VAL A 37 3.97 11.57 -7.37
N ARG A 38 4.42 12.76 -7.78
CA ARG A 38 3.60 13.95 -8.05
C ARG A 38 3.73 14.28 -9.53
N ALA A 39 2.62 14.57 -10.19
CA ALA A 39 2.57 14.83 -11.62
C ALA A 39 1.35 15.70 -11.96
N ALA A 40 1.42 16.43 -13.08
CA ALA A 40 0.33 17.28 -13.55
C ALA A 40 -0.75 16.51 -14.31
N SER A 41 -0.52 15.24 -14.64
CA SER A 41 -1.50 14.37 -15.30
C SER A 41 -1.25 12.89 -14.99
N ALA A 42 -2.24 12.05 -15.30
CA ALA A 42 -2.14 10.60 -15.14
C ALA A 42 -1.06 10.00 -16.06
N GLU A 43 -0.92 10.51 -17.29
CA GLU A 43 0.08 10.04 -18.26
C GLU A 43 1.51 10.30 -17.75
N GLN A 44 1.73 11.49 -17.16
CA GLN A 44 3.01 11.83 -16.56
C GLN A 44 3.31 10.96 -15.33
N ALA A 45 2.30 10.69 -14.50
CA ALA A 45 2.45 9.79 -13.35
C ALA A 45 2.81 8.36 -13.81
N LEU A 46 2.13 7.82 -14.81
CA LEU A 46 2.41 6.49 -15.38
C LEU A 46 3.81 6.42 -16.01
N SER A 47 4.24 7.51 -16.67
CA SER A 47 5.60 7.61 -17.23
C SER A 47 6.66 7.59 -16.12
N ALA A 48 6.41 8.30 -15.00
CA ALA A 48 7.28 8.28 -13.83
C ALA A 48 7.33 6.88 -13.18
N VAL A 49 6.18 6.21 -13.05
CA VAL A 49 6.12 4.83 -12.54
C VAL A 49 6.97 3.88 -13.39
N ALA A 50 6.85 3.97 -14.72
CA ALA A 50 7.64 3.13 -15.63
C ALA A 50 9.15 3.40 -15.48
N ALA A 51 9.54 4.66 -15.30
CA ALA A 51 10.95 5.02 -15.07
C ALA A 51 11.47 4.51 -13.71
N ILE A 52 10.66 4.59 -12.65
CA ILE A 52 11.00 4.08 -11.31
C ILE A 52 11.19 2.56 -11.35
N GLU A 53 10.27 1.84 -12.00
CA GLU A 53 10.36 0.39 -12.14
C GLU A 53 11.57 -0.03 -12.99
N ALA A 54 11.83 0.65 -14.11
CA ALA A 54 13.03 0.44 -14.92
C ALA A 54 14.33 0.76 -14.16
N GLY A 55 14.27 1.67 -13.18
CA GLY A 55 15.36 1.97 -12.25
C GLY A 55 15.57 0.91 -11.16
N GLY A 56 14.75 -0.14 -11.13
CA GLY A 56 14.89 -1.26 -10.19
C GLY A 56 14.27 -1.01 -8.82
N LEU A 57 13.37 -0.03 -8.68
CA LEU A 57 12.65 0.21 -7.43
C LEU A 57 11.26 -0.44 -7.46
N PRO A 58 11.03 -1.54 -6.71
CA PRO A 58 9.78 -2.28 -6.73
C PRO A 58 8.76 -1.72 -5.73
N VAL A 59 8.74 -0.39 -5.56
CA VAL A 59 7.83 0.35 -4.66
C VAL A 59 7.69 1.81 -5.11
N LEU A 60 6.52 2.39 -4.89
CA LEU A 60 6.24 3.83 -5.00
C LEU A 60 4.94 4.21 -4.30
N GLU A 61 4.73 5.50 -4.07
CA GLU A 61 3.41 6.04 -3.75
C GLU A 61 2.90 6.99 -4.84
N ILE A 62 1.61 6.90 -5.15
CA ILE A 62 0.90 7.88 -5.98
C ILE A 62 0.24 8.89 -5.05
N THR A 63 0.57 10.16 -5.22
CA THR A 63 -0.06 11.20 -4.41
C THR A 63 -1.46 11.53 -4.91
N MET A 64 -2.40 11.74 -4.00
CA MET A 64 -3.77 12.17 -4.31
C MET A 64 -3.87 13.57 -4.93
N THR A 65 -2.74 14.28 -5.03
CA THR A 65 -2.62 15.52 -5.81
C THR A 65 -2.50 15.29 -7.32
N VAL A 66 -2.24 14.06 -7.77
CA VAL A 66 -2.21 13.72 -9.20
C VAL A 66 -3.65 13.69 -9.74
N PRO A 67 -3.97 14.40 -10.84
CA PRO A 67 -5.27 14.26 -11.49
C PRO A 67 -5.53 12.81 -11.91
N GLY A 68 -6.61 12.21 -11.41
CA GLY A 68 -6.93 10.80 -11.68
C GLY A 68 -6.09 9.78 -10.91
N ALA A 69 -5.50 10.16 -9.75
CA ALA A 69 -4.65 9.31 -8.94
C ALA A 69 -5.18 7.88 -8.69
N LEU A 70 -6.49 7.72 -8.43
CA LEU A 70 -7.10 6.40 -8.25
C LEU A 70 -6.97 5.52 -9.49
N GLY A 71 -7.22 6.08 -10.68
CA GLY A 71 -7.05 5.37 -11.94
C GLY A 71 -5.58 5.05 -12.24
N VAL A 72 -4.64 5.91 -11.79
CA VAL A 72 -3.20 5.60 -11.86
C VAL A 72 -2.87 4.42 -10.96
N ILE A 73 -3.33 4.41 -9.70
CA ILE A 73 -3.11 3.29 -8.76
C ILE A 73 -3.66 1.98 -9.35
N GLU A 74 -4.90 2.01 -9.88
CA GLU A 74 -5.51 0.84 -10.50
C GLU A 74 -4.71 0.34 -11.73
N ALA A 75 -4.30 1.26 -12.60
CA ALA A 75 -3.51 0.94 -13.78
C ALA A 75 -2.15 0.33 -13.43
N VAL A 76 -1.46 0.88 -12.41
CA VAL A 76 -0.18 0.36 -11.92
C VAL A 76 -0.37 -1.02 -11.29
N THR A 77 -1.37 -1.18 -10.42
CA THR A 77 -1.69 -2.47 -9.79
C THR A 77 -1.99 -3.53 -10.83
N LYS A 78 -2.80 -3.21 -11.84
CA LYS A 78 -3.14 -4.13 -12.93
C LYS A 78 -1.93 -4.50 -13.80
N ARG A 79 -1.05 -3.52 -14.06
CA ARG A 79 0.11 -3.71 -14.94
C ARG A 79 1.23 -4.50 -14.29
N TYR A 80 1.51 -4.24 -13.02
CA TYR A 80 2.68 -4.79 -12.31
C TYR A 80 2.32 -5.88 -11.30
N GLY A 81 1.04 -5.98 -10.89
CA GLY A 81 0.62 -6.94 -9.88
C GLY A 81 1.44 -6.78 -8.60
N ASP A 82 1.99 -7.89 -8.10
CA ASP A 82 2.80 -7.90 -6.87
C ASP A 82 4.27 -7.47 -7.08
N THR A 83 4.73 -7.26 -8.33
CA THR A 83 6.13 -6.89 -8.59
C THR A 83 6.44 -5.47 -8.13
N VAL A 84 5.48 -4.55 -8.24
CA VAL A 84 5.58 -3.17 -7.74
C VAL A 84 4.60 -2.98 -6.60
N LEU A 85 5.12 -2.65 -5.41
CA LEU A 85 4.31 -2.30 -4.26
C LEU A 85 3.84 -0.84 -4.40
N VAL A 86 2.56 -0.63 -4.67
CA VAL A 86 1.98 0.72 -4.79
C VAL A 86 1.29 1.13 -3.50
N GLY A 87 1.60 2.34 -3.02
CA GLY A 87 0.86 3.02 -1.95
C GLY A 87 0.18 4.29 -2.44
N ALA A 88 -0.58 4.92 -1.54
CA ALA A 88 -1.20 6.21 -1.80
C ALA A 88 -0.72 7.26 -0.80
N GLY A 89 -0.25 8.39 -1.31
CA GLY A 89 0.20 9.53 -0.51
C GLY A 89 -0.75 10.72 -0.59
N THR A 90 -0.61 11.69 0.31
CA THR A 90 -1.53 12.85 0.41
C THR A 90 -2.97 12.45 0.71
N VAL A 91 -3.18 11.36 1.46
CA VAL A 91 -4.50 10.92 1.91
C VAL A 91 -4.88 11.73 3.15
N LEU A 92 -6.04 12.39 3.15
CA LEU A 92 -6.44 13.33 4.22
C LEU A 92 -7.60 12.84 5.09
N ASP A 93 -8.30 11.79 4.67
CA ASP A 93 -9.51 11.28 5.31
C ASP A 93 -9.69 9.76 5.09
N PRO A 94 -10.53 9.09 5.90
CA PRO A 94 -10.80 7.66 5.78
C PRO A 94 -11.42 7.25 4.45
N GLU A 95 -12.27 8.09 3.88
CA GLU A 95 -12.98 7.83 2.62
C GLU A 95 -11.98 7.71 1.46
N THR A 96 -11.05 8.66 1.36
CA THR A 96 -9.96 8.63 0.40
C THR A 96 -9.06 7.43 0.62
N ALA A 97 -8.72 7.10 1.88
CA ALA A 97 -7.91 5.91 2.19
C ALA A 97 -8.58 4.63 1.68
N ARG A 98 -9.89 4.48 1.92
CA ARG A 98 -10.69 3.37 1.42
C ARG A 98 -10.68 3.29 -0.09
N ASP A 99 -10.89 4.41 -0.77
CA ASP A 99 -10.94 4.43 -2.23
C ASP A 99 -9.55 4.11 -2.84
N CYS A 100 -8.46 4.57 -2.22
CA CYS A 100 -7.10 4.19 -2.60
C CYS A 100 -6.84 2.69 -2.44
N VAL A 101 -7.23 2.10 -1.30
CA VAL A 101 -7.08 0.66 -1.05
C VAL A 101 -7.91 -0.16 -2.03
N ALA A 102 -9.14 0.28 -2.32
CA ALA A 102 -10.00 -0.35 -3.33
C ALA A 102 -9.39 -0.29 -4.73
N ALA A 103 -8.66 0.78 -5.06
CA ALA A 103 -7.90 0.89 -6.31
C ALA A 103 -6.63 0.03 -6.36
N GLY A 104 -6.20 -0.55 -5.23
CA GLY A 104 -5.05 -1.45 -5.14
C GLY A 104 -3.87 -0.94 -4.31
N ALA A 105 -3.98 0.24 -3.70
CA ALA A 105 -2.94 0.73 -2.78
C ALA A 105 -2.79 -0.22 -1.58
N ARG A 106 -1.54 -0.52 -1.22
CA ARG A 106 -1.18 -1.49 -0.18
C ARG A 106 -0.65 -0.84 1.10
N PHE A 107 -0.43 0.46 1.08
CA PHE A 107 -0.12 1.28 2.26
C PHE A 107 -0.59 2.71 2.02
N ILE A 108 -0.80 3.44 3.10
CA ILE A 108 -1.31 4.82 3.08
C ILE A 108 -0.30 5.76 3.74
N VAL A 109 -0.10 6.92 3.13
CA VAL A 109 0.71 8.02 3.67
C VAL A 109 -0.15 9.28 3.70
N SER A 110 -0.17 9.94 4.86
CA SER A 110 -0.83 11.24 5.03
C SER A 110 0.21 12.31 5.38
N PRO A 111 0.04 13.57 4.93
CA PRO A 111 0.95 14.66 5.25
C PRO A 111 0.71 15.22 6.66
N ALA A 112 -0.39 14.80 7.31
CA ALA A 112 -0.81 15.27 8.62
C ALA A 112 -1.47 14.13 9.41
N LEU A 113 -1.62 14.34 10.72
CA LEU A 113 -2.25 13.40 11.62
C LEU A 113 -3.78 13.46 11.46
N ASN A 114 -4.39 12.35 11.03
CA ASN A 114 -5.83 12.14 11.09
C ASN A 114 -6.10 10.81 11.79
N VAL A 115 -6.51 10.86 13.05
CA VAL A 115 -6.76 9.68 13.88
C VAL A 115 -7.81 8.76 13.26
N ARG A 116 -8.85 9.31 12.64
CA ARG A 116 -9.90 8.50 11.98
C ARG A 116 -9.34 7.71 10.80
N THR A 117 -8.43 8.30 10.04
CA THR A 117 -7.75 7.60 8.93
C THR A 117 -6.88 6.47 9.47
N ILE A 118 -6.17 6.70 10.58
CA ILE A 118 -5.35 5.68 11.25
C ILE A 118 -6.21 4.51 11.74
N GLU A 119 -7.29 4.80 12.45
CA GLU A 119 -8.23 3.81 12.97
C GLU A 119 -8.83 2.96 11.84
N TRP A 120 -9.24 3.61 10.74
CA TRP A 120 -9.76 2.91 9.58
C TRP A 120 -8.72 1.98 8.94
N CYS A 121 -7.51 2.47 8.68
CA CYS A 121 -6.43 1.66 8.07
C CYS A 121 -6.07 0.46 8.95
N ARG A 122 -6.00 0.65 10.28
CA ARG A 122 -5.78 -0.43 11.24
C ARG A 122 -6.89 -1.48 11.19
N GLY A 123 -8.15 -1.05 11.13
CA GLY A 123 -9.30 -1.96 10.98
C GLY A 123 -9.31 -2.72 9.66
N ALA A 124 -8.71 -2.16 8.61
CA ALA A 124 -8.58 -2.76 7.29
C ALA A 124 -7.31 -3.62 7.10
N ASP A 125 -6.45 -3.77 8.12
CA ASP A 125 -5.12 -4.39 8.02
C ASP A 125 -4.25 -3.77 6.91
N VAL A 126 -4.28 -2.43 6.82
CA VAL A 126 -3.46 -1.64 5.89
C VAL A 126 -2.48 -0.79 6.68
N PRO A 127 -1.16 -0.88 6.40
CA PRO A 127 -0.19 0.01 7.01
C PRO A 127 -0.46 1.48 6.66
N VAL A 128 -0.38 2.33 7.68
CA VAL A 128 -0.53 3.78 7.56
C VAL A 128 0.68 4.47 8.18
N MET A 129 1.24 5.45 7.47
CA MET A 129 2.35 6.27 7.91
C MET A 129 1.90 7.74 7.95
N PRO A 130 1.36 8.20 9.09
CA PRO A 130 0.87 9.56 9.22
C PRO A 130 2.00 10.56 9.42
N GLY A 131 1.93 11.69 8.74
CA GLY A 131 2.78 12.85 9.02
C GLY A 131 2.42 13.49 10.37
N ALA A 132 3.43 13.86 11.14
CA ALA A 132 3.30 14.60 12.39
C ALA A 132 4.39 15.67 12.46
N LEU A 133 4.05 16.85 12.98
CA LEU A 133 4.98 17.98 13.10
C LEU A 133 5.40 18.22 14.56
N THR A 134 4.55 17.87 15.52
CA THR A 134 4.72 18.15 16.95
C THR A 134 4.83 16.88 17.79
N PRO A 135 5.49 16.92 18.97
CA PRO A 135 5.52 15.78 19.90
C PRO A 135 4.13 15.28 20.30
N THR A 136 3.15 16.19 20.46
CA THR A 136 1.77 15.82 20.77
C THR A 136 1.16 14.95 19.66
N GLU A 137 1.37 15.32 18.40
CA GLU A 137 0.89 14.52 17.27
C GLU A 137 1.60 13.16 17.20
N VAL A 138 2.91 13.12 17.43
CA VAL A 138 3.67 11.86 17.47
C VAL A 138 3.18 10.93 18.58
N LEU A 139 2.86 11.46 19.75
CA LEU A 139 2.30 10.69 20.88
C LEU A 139 0.85 10.26 20.66
N THR A 140 0.10 10.98 19.83
CA THR A 140 -1.31 10.69 19.53
C THR A 140 -1.46 9.61 18.46
N ALA A 141 -0.47 9.46 17.58
CA ALA A 141 -0.48 8.58 16.40
C ALA A 141 -0.49 7.07 16.72
#